data_AF-A0A7R9LXH0-F1
#
_entry.id   AF-A0A7R9LXH0-F1
#
_cell.length_a   1.000
_cell.length_b   1.000
_cell.length_c   1.000
_cell.angle_alpha   90.00
_cell.angle_beta   90.00
_cell.angle_gamma   90.00
#
_symmetry.space_group_name_H-M   'P 1'
#
loop_
_entity.id
_entity.type
_entity.pdbx_description
1 polymer ?
#
loop_
_entity_poly.entity_id
_entity_poly.type
_entity_poly.pdbx_seq_one_letter_code
_entity_poly.pdbx_strand_id
1 'polypeptide(L)'
;MAATRASGTNAVSFGTMKQNVLNLEVVLPDGRLMKTSGRACRSRKSSAGYDLTSLFVGSEGTLGTITKICLKLSPIPAHVVSGVCSFVDDKSAINSVIKTLQSGVSVARVEYLDSMAIRATRAYSKVDLRESPTLFLEFNGSTAEEATNRSEVVRHICVSNGGSDFECSSDADERRRLWKARHELYFALKSLAPHSTAITTDVCVPIARLTEMIAKTKRLLDR
;
A
#
# COMPACT_ATOMS: atom_id res chain seq x y z
N MET A 1 0.42 -13.82 -6.19
CA MET A 1 -0.10 -12.44 -6.37
C MET A 1 -1.30 -12.37 -7.31
N ALA A 2 -1.21 -12.85 -8.56
CA ALA A 2 -2.35 -12.77 -9.49
C ALA A 2 -3.57 -13.58 -9.02
N ALA A 3 -3.35 -14.84 -8.62
CA ALA A 3 -4.43 -15.71 -8.10
C ALA A 3 -5.13 -15.13 -6.85
N THR A 4 -4.43 -14.35 -6.02
CA THR A 4 -4.98 -13.74 -4.79
C THR A 4 -5.41 -12.28 -4.98
N ARG A 5 -5.33 -11.75 -6.20
CA ARG A 5 -5.63 -10.33 -6.52
C ARG A 5 -4.93 -9.33 -5.58
N ALA A 6 -3.65 -9.54 -5.32
CA ALA A 6 -2.88 -8.70 -4.40
C ALA A 6 -2.86 -7.21 -4.82
N SER A 7 -2.87 -6.30 -3.85
CA SER A 7 -2.73 -4.84 -4.03
C SER A 7 -1.28 -4.39 -3.79
N GLY A 8 -0.81 -4.45 -2.55
CA GLY A 8 0.51 -3.95 -2.12
C GLY A 8 0.53 -2.44 -1.86
N THR A 9 1.57 -1.96 -1.18
CA THR A 9 1.72 -0.56 -0.71
C THR A 9 1.75 0.47 -1.86
N ASN A 10 2.16 0.03 -3.04
CA ASN A 10 2.28 0.80 -4.27
C ASN A 10 0.97 0.88 -5.09
N ALA A 11 -0.11 0.23 -4.64
CA ALA A 11 -1.35 0.14 -5.40
C ALA A 11 -2.02 1.50 -5.65
N VAL A 12 -1.79 2.48 -4.77
CA VAL A 12 -2.35 3.83 -4.93
C VAL A 12 -1.85 4.52 -6.21
N SER A 13 -0.60 4.29 -6.60
CA SER A 13 -0.01 4.86 -7.83
C SER A 13 -0.08 3.93 -9.03
N PHE A 14 0.03 2.62 -8.84
CA PHE A 14 0.19 1.67 -9.95
C PHE A 14 -0.97 0.68 -10.11
N GLY A 15 -2.00 0.76 -9.27
CA GLY A 15 -3.11 -0.19 -9.26
C GLY A 15 -2.75 -1.56 -8.68
N THR A 16 -3.76 -2.41 -8.56
CA THR A 16 -3.64 -3.78 -8.04
C THR A 16 -3.32 -4.78 -9.16
N MET A 17 -3.12 -6.05 -8.81
CA MET A 17 -3.00 -7.13 -9.79
C MET A 17 -4.18 -7.19 -10.78
N LYS A 18 -5.39 -6.76 -10.39
CA LYS A 18 -6.52 -6.68 -11.32
C LYS A 18 -6.27 -5.70 -12.47
N GLN A 19 -5.68 -4.54 -12.19
CA GLN A 19 -5.38 -3.55 -13.22
C GLN A 19 -4.11 -3.88 -14.01
N ASN A 20 -3.18 -4.63 -13.41
CA ASN A 20 -1.85 -4.87 -13.98
C ASN A 20 -1.72 -6.15 -14.80
N VAL A 21 -2.60 -7.14 -14.63
CA VAL A 21 -2.58 -8.37 -15.44
C VAL A 21 -3.28 -8.14 -16.78
N LEU A 22 -2.57 -8.39 -17.88
CA LEU A 22 -3.05 -8.22 -19.25
C LEU A 22 -3.45 -9.55 -19.91
N ASN A 23 -2.78 -10.65 -19.54
CA ASN A 23 -3.03 -11.99 -20.04
C ASN A 23 -2.54 -13.03 -19.05
N LEU A 24 -3.20 -14.18 -19.03
CA LEU A 24 -2.79 -15.34 -18.27
C LEU A 24 -2.72 -16.55 -19.20
N GLU A 25 -1.68 -17.35 -19.03
CA GLU A 25 -1.67 -18.74 -19.47
C GLU A 25 -2.09 -19.60 -18.27
N VAL A 26 -3.14 -20.39 -18.44
CA VAL A 26 -3.77 -21.18 -17.37
C VAL A 26 -3.95 -22.61 -17.85
N VAL A 27 -3.53 -23.57 -17.02
CA VAL A 27 -3.89 -24.99 -17.16
C VAL A 27 -5.22 -25.21 -16.45
N LEU A 28 -6.23 -25.61 -17.21
CA LEU A 28 -7.56 -25.94 -16.70
C LEU A 28 -7.57 -27.30 -15.96
N PRO A 29 -8.61 -27.61 -15.18
CA PRO A 29 -8.70 -28.89 -14.45
C PRO A 29 -8.62 -30.14 -15.34
N ASP A 30 -9.04 -30.04 -16.60
CA ASP A 30 -8.95 -31.11 -17.60
C ASP A 30 -7.59 -31.16 -18.34
N GLY A 31 -6.60 -30.38 -17.88
CA GLY A 31 -5.26 -30.32 -18.45
C GLY A 31 -5.13 -29.43 -19.69
N ARG A 32 -6.23 -28.86 -20.22
CA ARG A 32 -6.15 -27.96 -21.38
C ARG A 32 -5.44 -26.66 -21.03
N LEU A 33 -4.60 -26.20 -21.95
CA LEU A 33 -3.95 -24.90 -21.84
C LEU A 33 -4.82 -23.80 -22.46
N MET A 34 -5.13 -22.77 -21.69
CA MET A 34 -5.88 -21.60 -22.13
C MET A 34 -5.06 -20.32 -21.98
N LYS A 35 -5.18 -19.42 -22.97
CA LYS A 35 -4.67 -18.04 -22.87
C LYS A 35 -5.84 -17.07 -22.80
N THR A 36 -6.00 -16.37 -21.69
CA THR A 36 -7.23 -15.61 -21.38
C THR A 36 -7.48 -14.43 -22.32
N SER A 37 -6.44 -13.85 -22.91
CA SER A 37 -6.53 -12.81 -23.95
C SER A 37 -5.90 -13.25 -25.28
N GLY A 38 -5.92 -14.55 -25.58
CA GLY A 38 -5.47 -15.11 -26.85
C GLY A 38 -3.94 -15.27 -26.99
N ARG A 39 -3.49 -15.79 -28.15
CA ARG A 39 -2.10 -16.23 -28.36
C ARG A 39 -1.06 -15.11 -28.31
N ALA A 40 -1.39 -13.93 -28.81
CA ALA A 40 -0.47 -12.80 -28.94
C ALA A 40 -0.58 -11.77 -27.80
N CYS A 41 -1.38 -12.03 -26.76
CA CYS A 41 -1.86 -11.00 -25.83
C CYS A 41 -2.61 -9.91 -26.62
N ARG A 42 -3.95 -9.93 -26.62
CA ARG A 42 -4.76 -8.94 -27.35
C ARG A 42 -4.26 -7.51 -27.09
N SER A 43 -4.50 -6.64 -28.07
CA SER A 43 -4.23 -5.21 -27.98
C SER A 43 -4.74 -4.63 -26.65
N ARG A 44 -4.01 -3.64 -26.10
CA ARG A 44 -4.34 -2.99 -24.81
C ARG A 44 -5.80 -2.55 -24.68
N LYS A 45 -6.42 -2.22 -25.81
CA LYS A 45 -7.85 -1.99 -25.93
C LYS A 45 -8.46 -3.13 -26.75
N SER A 46 -9.42 -3.83 -26.19
CA SER A 46 -10.22 -4.84 -26.88
C SER A 46 -11.58 -4.95 -26.21
N SER A 47 -12.65 -4.99 -27.02
CA SER A 47 -14.03 -5.26 -26.59
C SER A 47 -14.55 -6.59 -27.13
N ALA A 48 -13.67 -7.44 -27.66
CA ALA A 48 -14.05 -8.67 -28.34
C ALA A 48 -14.25 -9.82 -27.33
N GLY A 49 -15.50 -10.21 -27.05
CA GLY A 49 -15.81 -11.33 -26.17
C GLY A 49 -15.56 -11.04 -24.68
N TYR A 50 -15.58 -12.09 -23.87
CA TYR A 50 -15.50 -11.97 -22.40
C TYR A 50 -14.09 -11.63 -21.90
N ASP A 51 -14.03 -10.86 -20.82
CA ASP A 51 -12.80 -10.64 -20.05
C ASP A 51 -12.51 -11.85 -19.15
N LEU A 52 -12.02 -12.92 -19.77
CA LEU A 52 -11.61 -14.13 -19.04
C LEU A 52 -10.43 -13.84 -18.11
N THR A 53 -9.58 -12.85 -18.41
CA THR A 53 -8.44 -12.51 -17.55
C THR A 53 -8.92 -12.12 -16.15
N SER A 54 -9.91 -11.23 -16.07
CA SER A 54 -10.52 -10.83 -14.80
C SER A 54 -11.17 -11.97 -14.03
N LEU A 55 -11.62 -13.04 -14.71
CA LEU A 55 -12.20 -14.22 -14.05
C LEU A 55 -11.14 -15.01 -13.26
N PHE A 56 -9.91 -15.13 -13.78
CA PHE A 56 -8.84 -15.88 -13.12
C PHE A 56 -8.07 -15.06 -12.08
N VAL A 57 -8.02 -13.73 -12.21
CA VAL A 57 -7.38 -12.86 -11.21
C VAL A 57 -8.23 -12.81 -9.94
N GLY A 58 -7.72 -13.35 -8.83
CA GLY A 58 -8.49 -13.51 -7.59
C GLY A 58 -9.22 -14.85 -7.47
N SER A 59 -8.98 -15.80 -8.36
CA SER A 59 -9.60 -17.15 -8.30
C SER A 59 -9.00 -18.08 -7.24
N GLU A 60 -7.88 -17.70 -6.64
CA GLU A 60 -7.14 -18.50 -5.65
C GLU A 60 -6.79 -19.92 -6.14
N GLY A 61 -6.71 -20.11 -7.47
CA GLY A 61 -6.38 -21.40 -8.09
C GLY A 61 -7.58 -22.35 -8.27
N THR A 62 -8.77 -21.96 -7.83
CA THR A 62 -9.98 -22.79 -7.92
C THR A 62 -10.47 -23.04 -9.34
N LEU A 63 -10.09 -22.17 -10.28
CA LEU A 63 -10.48 -22.26 -11.70
C LEU A 63 -9.40 -22.87 -12.60
N GLY A 64 -8.19 -23.08 -12.07
CA GLY A 64 -7.04 -23.58 -12.83
C GLY A 64 -5.71 -23.04 -12.32
N THR A 65 -4.62 -23.59 -12.86
CA THR A 65 -3.26 -23.24 -12.45
C THR A 65 -2.66 -22.23 -13.43
N ILE A 66 -2.33 -21.04 -12.94
CA ILE A 66 -1.65 -19.99 -13.73
C ILE A 66 -0.19 -20.40 -13.96
N THR A 67 0.23 -20.55 -15.22
CA THR A 67 1.60 -20.94 -15.60
C THR A 67 2.41 -19.77 -16.18
N LYS A 68 1.77 -18.78 -16.81
CA LYS A 68 2.43 -17.55 -17.28
C LYS A 68 1.54 -16.34 -17.09
N ILE A 69 2.17 -15.18 -16.89
CA ILE A 69 1.49 -13.91 -16.65
C ILE A 69 2.11 -12.86 -17.56
N CYS A 70 1.28 -12.10 -18.28
CA CYS A 70 1.68 -10.87 -18.95
C CYS A 70 1.24 -9.68 -18.10
N LEU A 71 2.18 -8.81 -17.74
CA LEU A 71 1.95 -7.67 -16.86
C LEU A 71 2.14 -6.35 -17.61
N LYS A 72 1.32 -5.36 -17.25
CA LYS A 72 1.59 -3.95 -17.53
C LYS A 72 2.75 -3.51 -16.64
N LEU A 73 3.79 -2.97 -17.27
CA LEU A 73 4.92 -2.37 -16.57
C LEU A 73 4.77 -0.85 -16.51
N SER A 74 5.37 -0.26 -15.48
CA SER A 74 5.53 1.18 -15.31
C SER A 74 7.02 1.54 -15.37
N PRO A 75 7.38 2.73 -15.88
CA PRO A 75 8.75 3.22 -15.80
C PRO A 75 9.23 3.30 -14.34
N ILE A 76 10.53 3.13 -14.14
CA ILE A 76 11.16 3.36 -12.84
C ILE A 76 11.09 4.88 -12.56
N PRO A 77 10.54 5.34 -11.43
CA PRO A 77 10.52 6.75 -11.08
C PRO A 77 11.94 7.32 -11.04
N ALA A 78 12.16 8.47 -11.70
CA ALA A 78 13.46 9.14 -11.73
C ALA A 78 13.82 9.73 -10.36
N HIS A 79 12.83 10.29 -9.66
CA HIS A 79 13.01 10.89 -8.35
C HIS A 79 11.95 10.38 -7.38
N VAL A 80 12.39 10.05 -6.17
CA VAL A 80 11.55 9.53 -5.09
C VAL A 80 11.88 10.27 -3.81
N VAL A 81 10.86 10.83 -3.17
CA VAL A 81 10.94 11.43 -1.84
C VAL A 81 10.11 10.58 -0.89
N SER A 82 10.69 10.16 0.23
CA SER A 82 9.95 9.52 1.31
C SER A 82 9.78 10.50 2.45
N GLY A 83 8.67 10.40 3.17
CA GLY A 83 8.42 11.23 4.33
C GLY A 83 7.76 10.48 5.46
N VAL A 84 7.95 11.00 6.67
CA VAL A 84 7.24 10.57 7.86
C VAL A 84 6.61 11.77 8.54
N CYS A 85 5.44 11.59 9.14
CA CYS A 85 4.80 12.64 9.91
C CYS A 85 4.09 12.06 11.11
N SER A 86 4.35 12.65 12.28
CA SER A 86 3.81 12.23 13.57
C SER A 86 2.61 13.10 13.96
N PHE A 87 1.58 12.48 14.54
CA PHE A 87 0.33 13.13 14.89
C PHE A 87 0.02 12.94 16.37
N VAL A 88 -0.75 13.87 16.93
CA VAL A 88 -1.20 13.79 18.34
C VAL A 88 -2.22 12.67 18.56
N ASP A 89 -3.02 12.35 17.54
CA ASP A 89 -4.04 11.31 17.59
C ASP A 89 -4.31 10.68 16.21
N ASP A 90 -4.97 9.52 16.22
CA ASP A 90 -5.29 8.76 15.01
C ASP A 90 -6.19 9.55 14.04
N LYS A 91 -7.11 10.36 14.57
CA LYS A 91 -8.10 11.11 13.77
C LYS A 91 -7.40 12.17 12.93
N SER A 92 -6.44 12.89 13.49
CA SER A 92 -5.61 13.86 12.76
C SER A 92 -4.81 13.24 11.63
N ALA A 93 -4.20 12.07 11.86
CA ALA A 93 -3.46 11.34 10.84
C ALA A 93 -4.38 10.91 9.68
N ILE A 94 -5.50 10.27 9.99
CA ILE A 94 -6.43 9.75 8.97
C ILE A 94 -7.12 10.90 8.20
N ASN A 95 -7.48 12.00 8.87
CA ASN A 95 -8.01 13.18 8.19
C ASN A 95 -7.00 13.79 7.21
N SER A 96 -5.71 13.71 7.51
CA SER A 96 -4.65 14.14 6.59
C SER A 96 -4.62 13.27 5.34
N VAL A 97 -4.70 11.94 5.49
CA VAL A 97 -4.80 11.02 4.34
C VAL A 97 -6.03 11.33 3.47
N ILE A 98 -7.19 11.56 4.09
CA ILE A 98 -8.43 11.90 3.36
C ILE A 98 -8.24 13.19 2.55
N LYS A 99 -7.74 14.26 3.19
CA LYS A 99 -7.53 15.56 2.53
C LYS A 99 -6.46 15.49 1.45
N THR A 100 -5.39 14.71 1.65
CA THR A 100 -4.36 14.45 0.63
C THR A 100 -4.95 13.78 -0.60
N LEU A 101 -5.83 12.79 -0.42
CA LEU A 101 -6.48 12.15 -1.56
C LEU A 101 -7.49 13.09 -2.25
N GLN A 102 -8.18 13.94 -1.49
CA GLN A 102 -9.13 14.93 -2.03
C GLN A 102 -8.46 16.11 -2.74
N SER A 103 -7.23 16.47 -2.37
CA SER A 103 -6.48 17.54 -3.04
C SER A 103 -5.99 17.16 -4.44
N GLY A 104 -6.07 15.87 -4.79
CA GLY A 104 -5.63 15.35 -6.08
C GLY A 104 -4.10 15.25 -6.21
N VAL A 105 -3.33 15.55 -5.16
CA VAL A 105 -1.88 15.37 -5.18
C VAL A 105 -1.56 13.88 -5.24
N SER A 106 -0.71 13.49 -6.20
CA SER A 106 -0.35 12.08 -6.39
C SER A 106 0.64 11.63 -5.32
N VAL A 107 0.25 10.59 -4.59
CA VAL A 107 1.07 9.87 -3.61
C VAL A 107 1.47 8.50 -4.18
N ALA A 108 2.73 8.13 -3.99
CA ALA A 108 3.25 6.81 -4.37
C ALA A 108 2.86 5.74 -3.35
N ARG A 109 2.93 6.10 -2.06
CA ARG A 109 2.53 5.27 -0.92
C ARG A 109 2.02 6.15 0.20
N VAL A 110 1.04 5.63 0.93
CA VAL A 110 0.54 6.21 2.19
C VAL A 110 0.22 5.06 3.12
N GLU A 111 0.97 4.93 4.20
CA GLU A 111 0.77 3.89 5.21
C GLU A 111 0.61 4.55 6.58
N TYR A 112 -0.34 4.05 7.36
CA TYR A 112 -0.62 4.52 8.71
C TYR A 112 -0.20 3.47 9.74
N LEU A 113 0.49 3.91 10.78
CA LEU A 113 0.83 3.12 11.96
C LEU A 113 0.34 3.87 13.20
N ASP A 114 -0.35 3.16 14.08
CA ASP A 114 -0.71 3.72 15.38
C ASP A 114 0.49 3.71 16.36
N SER A 115 0.30 4.31 17.53
CA SER A 115 1.35 4.40 18.55
C SER A 115 1.90 3.04 18.99
N MET A 116 1.06 1.99 19.07
CA MET A 116 1.50 0.64 19.40
C MET A 116 2.38 0.05 18.30
N ALA A 117 1.96 0.19 17.04
CA ALA A 117 2.74 -0.24 15.88
C ALA A 117 4.09 0.50 15.80
N ILE A 118 4.13 1.79 16.11
CA ILE A 118 5.39 2.55 16.19
C ILE A 118 6.26 2.06 17.33
N ARG A 119 5.72 1.86 18.54
CA ARG A 119 6.46 1.29 19.68
C ARG A 119 7.14 -0.03 19.30
N ALA A 120 6.38 -0.93 18.68
CA ALA A 120 6.87 -2.21 18.20
C ALA A 120 8.03 -2.02 17.20
N THR A 121 7.82 -1.15 16.22
CA THR A 121 8.77 -0.88 15.14
C THR A 121 10.06 -0.25 15.67
N ARG A 122 10.00 0.67 16.65
CA ARG A 122 11.18 1.24 17.32
C ARG A 122 11.99 0.17 18.03
N ALA A 123 11.33 -0.68 18.82
CA ALA A 123 11.99 -1.74 19.59
C ALA A 123 12.67 -2.78 18.68
N TYR A 124 12.02 -3.14 17.57
CA TYR A 124 12.49 -4.18 16.66
C TYR A 124 13.48 -3.68 15.61
N SER A 125 13.13 -2.63 14.87
CA SER A 125 13.90 -2.12 13.73
C SER A 125 14.85 -0.98 14.09
N LYS A 126 14.89 -0.56 15.37
CA LYS A 126 15.80 0.49 15.89
C LYS A 126 15.71 1.82 15.13
N VAL A 127 14.50 2.19 14.73
CA VAL A 127 14.23 3.50 14.12
C VAL A 127 13.99 4.55 15.20
N ASP A 128 14.52 5.75 14.99
CA ASP A 128 14.32 6.88 15.89
C ASP A 128 13.08 7.67 15.44
N LEU A 129 11.91 7.21 15.87
CA LEU A 129 10.62 7.84 15.62
C LEU A 129 9.94 8.18 16.94
N ARG A 130 9.10 9.21 16.96
CA ARG A 130 8.25 9.50 18.11
C ARG A 130 7.19 8.41 18.28
N GLU A 131 6.96 7.93 19.50
CA GLU A 131 5.91 6.95 19.80
C GLU A 131 4.51 7.59 19.77
N SER A 132 4.02 7.83 18.56
CA SER A 132 2.75 8.49 18.26
C SER A 132 2.16 7.91 16.97
N PRO A 133 0.87 8.13 16.68
CA PRO A 133 0.32 7.82 15.37
C PRO A 133 1.14 8.49 14.25
N THR A 134 1.54 7.73 13.24
CA THR A 134 2.50 8.21 12.22
C THR A 134 2.07 7.78 10.83
N LEU A 135 2.21 8.70 9.87
CA LEU A 135 2.08 8.41 8.45
C LEU A 135 3.46 8.20 7.83
N PHE A 136 3.58 7.17 7.00
CA PHE A 136 4.70 6.93 6.09
C PHE A 136 4.23 7.24 4.67
N LEU A 137 4.96 8.12 4.00
CA LEU A 137 4.58 8.71 2.73
C LEU A 137 5.71 8.48 1.71
N GLU A 138 5.34 8.28 0.45
CA GLU A 138 6.29 8.28 -0.66
C GLU A 138 5.69 9.08 -1.82
N PHE A 139 6.55 9.83 -2.51
CA PHE A 139 6.21 10.68 -3.63
C PHE A 139 7.18 10.41 -4.77
N ASN A 140 6.63 10.23 -5.97
CA ASN A 140 7.40 10.07 -7.18
C ASN A 140 7.31 11.34 -8.03
N GLY A 141 8.37 11.67 -8.74
CA GLY A 141 8.42 12.78 -9.70
C GLY A 141 9.28 12.45 -10.91
N SER A 142 8.95 13.05 -12.05
CA SER A 142 9.78 13.01 -13.26
C SER A 142 11.02 13.90 -13.09
N THR A 143 10.90 14.94 -12.25
CA THR A 143 12.01 15.78 -11.78
C THR A 143 12.08 15.75 -10.25
N ALA A 144 13.24 16.10 -9.69
CA ALA A 144 13.40 16.23 -8.25
C ALA A 144 12.44 17.27 -7.67
N GLU A 145 12.28 18.41 -8.35
CA GLU A 145 11.38 19.48 -7.96
C GLU A 145 9.92 19.01 -7.90
N GLU A 146 9.46 18.22 -8.88
CA GLU A 146 8.10 17.68 -8.87
C GLU A 146 7.84 16.77 -7.66
N ALA A 147 8.79 15.87 -7.34
CA ALA A 147 8.67 14.98 -6.19
C ALA A 147 8.63 15.78 -4.86
N THR A 148 9.52 16.78 -4.74
CA THR A 148 9.58 17.65 -3.56
C THR A 148 8.31 18.50 -3.42
N ASN A 149 7.82 19.13 -4.49
CA ASN A 149 6.62 19.96 -4.46
C ASN A 149 5.39 19.15 -4.01
N ARG A 150 5.25 17.90 -4.47
CA ARG A 150 4.18 17.00 -4.00
C ARG A 150 4.30 16.72 -2.50
N SER A 151 5.52 16.50 -2.02
CA SER A 151 5.76 16.28 -0.58
C SER A 151 5.43 17.52 0.26
N GLU A 152 5.73 18.72 -0.22
CA GLU A 152 5.45 19.98 0.47
C GLU A 152 3.94 20.30 0.52
N VAL A 153 3.19 20.01 -0.55
CA VAL A 153 1.73 20.10 -0.53
C VAL A 153 1.15 19.19 0.55
N VAL A 154 1.62 17.93 0.63
CA VAL A 154 1.15 17.00 1.66
C VAL A 154 1.63 17.39 3.05
N ARG A 155 2.82 17.96 3.19
CA ARG A 155 3.32 18.53 4.45
C ARG A 155 2.36 19.59 4.98
N HIS A 156 1.93 20.53 4.13
CA HIS A 156 0.98 21.57 4.53
C HIS A 156 -0.36 20.98 5.00
N ILE A 157 -0.85 19.95 4.31
CA ILE A 157 -2.05 19.21 4.73
C ILE A 157 -1.83 18.54 6.09
N CYS A 158 -0.70 17.87 6.31
CA CYS A 158 -0.41 17.21 7.57
C CYS A 158 -0.35 18.22 8.72
N VAL A 159 0.41 19.30 8.57
CA VAL A 159 0.55 20.36 9.58
C VAL A 159 -0.80 21.02 9.90
N SER A 160 -1.62 21.32 8.89
CA SER A 160 -2.96 21.91 9.10
C SER A 160 -3.95 21.00 9.85
N ASN A 161 -3.65 19.70 9.97
CA ASN A 161 -4.43 18.76 10.78
C ASN A 161 -3.72 18.39 12.10
N GLY A 162 -2.68 19.13 12.51
CA GLY A 162 -1.95 18.87 13.76
C GLY A 162 -0.84 17.83 13.62
N GLY A 163 -0.36 17.58 12.41
CA GLY A 163 0.87 16.84 12.15
C GLY A 163 2.10 17.65 12.58
N SER A 164 3.11 16.95 13.06
CA SER A 164 4.40 17.46 13.54
C SER A 164 5.52 16.60 13.01
N ASP A 165 6.77 17.07 13.16
CA ASP A 165 7.99 16.32 12.83
C ASP A 165 7.92 15.73 11.40
N PHE A 166 7.46 16.55 10.44
CA PHE A 166 7.39 16.14 9.04
C PHE A 166 8.80 16.14 8.46
N GLU A 167 9.37 14.95 8.35
CA GLU A 167 10.71 14.73 7.82
C GLU A 167 10.58 14.13 6.43
N CYS A 168 11.38 14.63 5.48
CA CYS A 168 11.46 14.11 4.13
C CYS A 168 12.89 13.86 3.73
N SER A 169 13.10 12.77 3.00
CA SER A 169 14.40 12.38 2.47
C SER A 169 14.28 11.82 1.06
N SER A 170 15.19 12.28 0.20
CA SER A 170 15.42 11.69 -1.12
C SER A 170 16.51 10.61 -1.09
N ASP A 171 17.21 10.46 0.05
CA ASP A 171 18.27 9.47 0.21
C ASP A 171 17.72 8.03 0.11
N ALA A 172 18.42 7.21 -0.65
CA ALA A 172 17.96 5.87 -0.95
C ALA A 172 18.11 4.92 0.25
N ASP A 173 19.13 5.11 1.09
CA ASP A 173 19.36 4.28 2.28
C ASP A 173 18.37 4.62 3.39
N GLU A 174 18.11 5.90 3.62
CA GLU A 174 17.11 6.36 4.58
C GLU A 174 15.71 5.88 4.19
N ARG A 175 15.33 6.02 2.91
CA ARG A 175 14.08 5.45 2.37
C ARG A 175 13.99 3.95 2.59
N ARG A 176 15.05 3.20 2.29
CA ARG A 176 15.08 1.74 2.52
C ARG A 176 14.90 1.42 4.00
N ARG A 177 15.54 2.17 4.90
CA ARG A 177 15.45 1.99 6.35
C ARG A 177 14.01 2.19 6.85
N LEU A 178 13.37 3.29 6.43
CA LEU A 178 11.98 3.61 6.79
C LEU A 178 11.00 2.54 6.29
N TRP A 179 11.10 2.17 5.00
CA TRP A 179 10.20 1.15 4.45
C TRP A 179 10.47 -0.24 5.00
N LYS A 180 11.73 -0.60 5.27
CA LYS A 180 12.06 -1.88 5.91
C LYS A 180 11.34 -1.99 7.25
N ALA A 181 11.36 -0.94 8.07
CA ALA A 181 10.67 -0.89 9.34
C ALA A 181 9.16 -1.14 9.20
N ARG A 182 8.51 -0.52 8.19
CA ARG A 182 7.10 -0.78 7.86
C ARG A 182 6.83 -2.23 7.41
N HIS A 183 7.72 -2.83 6.61
CA HIS A 183 7.56 -4.21 6.13
C HIS A 183 7.77 -5.25 7.25
N GLU A 184 8.61 -4.93 8.23
CA GLU A 184 8.89 -5.79 9.38
C GLU A 184 7.82 -5.69 10.49
N LEU A 185 6.81 -4.83 10.33
CA LEU A 185 5.80 -4.55 11.35
C LEU A 185 5.14 -5.80 11.96
N TYR A 186 4.86 -6.83 11.14
CA TYR A 186 4.30 -8.08 11.64
C TYR A 186 5.22 -8.75 12.68
N PHE A 187 6.52 -8.84 12.38
CA PHE A 187 7.51 -9.42 13.27
C PHE A 187 7.75 -8.53 14.49
N ALA A 188 7.75 -7.20 14.28
CA ALA A 188 7.86 -6.23 15.35
C ALA A 188 6.72 -6.38 16.37
N LEU A 189 5.46 -6.45 15.91
CA LEU A 189 4.30 -6.66 16.77
C LEU A 189 4.37 -8.00 17.51
N LYS A 190 4.75 -9.08 16.82
CA LYS A 190 4.92 -10.41 17.44
C LYS A 190 6.01 -10.40 18.52
N SER A 191 7.08 -9.62 18.34
CA SER A 191 8.16 -9.51 19.31
C SER A 191 7.74 -8.87 20.65
N LEU A 192 6.69 -8.03 20.65
CA LEU A 192 6.13 -7.46 21.87
C LEU A 192 5.36 -8.49 22.71
N ALA A 193 4.91 -9.59 22.11
CA ALA A 193 4.13 -10.64 22.76
C ALA A 193 4.59 -12.04 22.30
N PRO A 194 5.80 -12.48 22.70
CA PRO A 194 6.45 -13.68 22.14
C PRO A 194 5.70 -14.98 22.41
N HIS A 195 4.88 -15.03 23.46
CA HIS A 195 4.07 -16.19 23.83
C HIS A 195 2.64 -16.16 23.25
N SER A 196 2.33 -15.16 22.43
CA SER A 196 1.00 -14.99 21.84
C SER A 196 0.96 -15.41 20.37
N THR A 197 -0.22 -15.84 19.93
CA THR A 197 -0.50 -16.07 18.51
C THR A 197 -0.98 -14.76 17.87
N ALA A 198 -0.30 -14.33 16.80
CA ALA A 198 -0.73 -13.17 16.03
C ALA A 198 -1.92 -13.55 15.13
N ILE A 199 -3.04 -12.84 15.27
CA ILE A 199 -4.18 -12.94 14.38
C ILE A 199 -4.20 -11.69 13.51
N THR A 200 -4.13 -11.87 12.19
CA THR A 200 -4.19 -10.77 11.22
C THR A 200 -5.53 -10.78 10.51
N THR A 201 -6.15 -9.62 10.41
CA THR A 201 -7.41 -9.42 9.68
C THR A 201 -7.25 -8.27 8.69
N ASP A 202 -7.95 -8.34 7.56
CA ASP A 202 -8.02 -7.27 6.57
C ASP A 202 -9.49 -6.84 6.39
N VAL A 203 -9.73 -5.53 6.36
CA VAL A 203 -11.06 -4.96 6.14
C VAL A 203 -10.98 -3.74 5.25
N CYS A 204 -11.98 -3.59 4.39
CA CYS A 204 -12.18 -2.39 3.59
C CYS A 204 -13.41 -1.64 4.11
N VAL A 205 -13.26 -0.34 4.33
CA VAL A 205 -14.36 0.56 4.71
C VAL A 205 -14.37 1.78 3.79
N PRO A 206 -15.52 2.45 3.61
CA PRO A 206 -15.56 3.75 2.95
C PRO A 206 -14.57 4.70 3.62
N ILE A 207 -13.82 5.46 2.83
CA ILE A 207 -12.72 6.30 3.35
C ILE A 207 -13.20 7.28 4.44
N ALA A 208 -14.42 7.80 4.30
CA ALA A 208 -15.05 8.69 5.28
C ALA A 208 -15.29 8.04 6.66
N ARG A 209 -15.27 6.70 6.74
CA ARG A 209 -15.48 5.92 7.98
C ARG A 209 -14.20 5.30 8.53
N LEU A 210 -13.04 5.53 7.91
CA LEU A 210 -11.78 4.93 8.35
C LEU A 210 -11.42 5.32 9.79
N THR A 211 -11.59 6.60 10.14
CA THR A 211 -11.37 7.10 11.50
C THR A 211 -12.30 6.43 12.53
N GLU A 212 -13.58 6.29 12.19
CA GLU A 212 -14.58 5.64 13.06
C GLU A 212 -14.22 4.17 13.30
N MET A 213 -13.80 3.46 12.25
CA MET A 213 -13.40 2.06 12.32
C MET A 213 -12.19 1.86 13.23
N ILE A 214 -11.13 2.66 13.08
CA ILE A 214 -9.91 2.56 13.90
C ILE A 214 -10.25 2.81 15.37
N ALA A 215 -10.97 3.90 15.67
CA ALA A 215 -11.34 4.26 17.04
C ALA A 215 -12.25 3.19 17.69
N LYS A 216 -13.19 2.61 16.92
CA LYS A 216 -14.05 1.53 17.40
C LYS A 216 -13.24 0.25 17.68
N THR A 217 -12.30 -0.10 16.81
CA THR A 217 -11.47 -1.31 16.95
C THR A 217 -10.60 -1.23 18.19
N LYS A 218 -9.93 -0.09 18.43
CA LYS A 218 -9.14 0.12 19.67
C LYS A 218 -9.98 -0.04 20.93
N ARG A 219 -11.15 0.62 20.99
CA ARG A 219 -12.09 0.48 22.13
C ARG A 219 -12.57 -0.95 22.38
N LEU A 220 -12.63 -1.80 21.35
CA LEU A 220 -13.01 -3.20 21.51
C LEU A 220 -11.86 -4.09 21.99
N LEU A 221 -10.62 -3.70 21.69
CA LEU A 221 -9.40 -4.42 22.13
C LEU A 221 -9.00 -4.06 23.56
N ASP A 222 -9.33 -2.85 24.04
CA ASP A 222 -9.07 -2.40 25.42
C ASP A 222 -10.07 -2.96 26.45
N ARG A 223 -11.04 -3.77 26.03
CA ARG A 223 -12.03 -4.44 26.88
C ARG A 223 -11.57 -5.83 27.27
#